data_AF-A0A849DBK3-F1
#
_entry.id   AF-A0A849DBK3-F1
#
_cell.length_a   1.000
_cell.length_b   1.000
_cell.length_c   1.000
_cell.angle_alpha   90.00
_cell.angle_beta   90.00
_cell.angle_gamma   90.00
#
_symmetry.space_group_name_H-M   'P 1'
#
loop_
_entity.id
_entity.type
_entity.pdbx_description
1 polymer ?
#
loop_
_entity_poly.entity_id
_entity_poly.type
_entity_poly.pdbx_seq_one_letter_code
_entity_poly.pdbx_strand_id
1 'polypeptide(L)' 'MSFGDILYIIAMFLFAFITFGIVKNYYKSKFDDEGRRIDMQDETEKEEK' A
#
# COMPACT_ATOMS: atom_id res chain seq x y z
N MET A 1 -7.56 26.82 -19.00
CA MET A 1 -8.19 25.75 -18.22
C MET A 1 -9.42 26.31 -17.54
N SER A 2 -10.56 25.65 -17.73
CA SER A 2 -11.78 25.94 -16.97
C SER A 2 -11.57 25.57 -15.50
N PHE A 3 -12.39 26.14 -14.60
CA PHE A 3 -12.44 25.73 -13.19
C PHE A 3 -12.66 24.21 -13.05
N GLY A 4 -13.45 23.62 -13.95
CA GLY A 4 -13.66 22.17 -14.00
C GLY A 4 -12.39 21.37 -14.32
N ASP A 5 -11.51 21.89 -15.19
CA ASP A 5 -10.25 21.22 -15.54
C ASP A 5 -9.31 21.16 -14.32
N ILE A 6 -9.25 22.26 -13.57
CA ILE A 6 -8.43 22.36 -12.34
C ILE A 6 -8.94 21.38 -11.28
N LEU A 7 -10.26 21.35 -11.06
CA LEU A 7 -10.88 20.38 -10.14
C LEU A 7 -10.64 18.94 -10.56
N TYR A 8 -10.74 18.63 -11.85
CA TYR A 8 -10.49 17.30 -12.39
C TYR A 8 -9.03 16.87 -12.16
N ILE A 9 -8.07 17.76 -12.42
CA ILE A 9 -6.65 17.49 -12.17
C ILE A 9 -6.40 17.20 -10.69
N ILE A 10 -6.94 18.01 -9.79
CA ILE A 10 -6.84 17.79 -8.33
C ILE A 10 -7.46 16.45 -7.94
N ALA A 11 -8.64 16.12 -8.47
CA ALA A 11 -9.31 14.84 -8.21
C ALA A 11 -8.46 13.64 -8.66
N MET A 12 -7.78 13.74 -9.81
CA MET A 12 -6.87 12.70 -10.29
C MET A 12 -5.68 12.47 -9.37
N PHE A 13 -5.08 13.54 -8.84
CA PHE A 13 -4.00 13.42 -7.86
C PHE A 13 -4.48 12.80 -6.54
N LEU A 14 -5.65 13.22 -6.05
CA LEU A 14 -6.24 12.66 -4.84
C LEU A 14 -6.57 11.17 -5.01
N PHE A 15 -7.15 10.80 -6.16
CA PHE A 15 -7.42 9.41 -6.50
C PHE A 15 -6.15 8.57 -6.46
N ALA A 16 -5.10 8.98 -7.17
CA ALA A 16 -3.82 8.28 -7.18
C ALA A 16 -3.22 8.15 -5.77
N PHE A 17 -3.30 9.21 -4.95
CA PHE A 17 -2.78 9.20 -3.57
C PHE A 17 -3.53 8.23 -2.67
N ILE A 18 -4.88 8.22 -2.73
CA ILE A 18 -5.71 7.31 -1.94
C ILE A 18 -5.46 5.86 -2.38
N THR A 19 -5.44 5.59 -3.69
CA THR A 19 -5.16 4.25 -4.23
C THR A 19 -3.78 3.75 -3.79
N PHE A 20 -2.75 4.59 -3.89
CA PHE A 20 -1.41 4.23 -3.43
C PHE A 20 -1.37 3.96 -1.92
N GLY A 21 -2.07 4.79 -1.12
CA GLY A 21 -2.20 4.57 0.32
C GLY A 21 -2.84 3.23 0.68
N ILE A 22 -3.92 2.84 -0.01
CA ILE A 22 -4.59 1.55 0.18
C ILE A 22 -3.66 0.39 -0.17
N VAL A 23 -3.01 0.45 -1.34
CA VAL A 23 -2.08 -0.61 -1.79
C VAL A 23 -0.91 -0.74 -0.82
N LYS A 24 -0.30 0.37 -0.40
CA LYS A 24 0.80 0.38 0.57
C LYS A 24 0.37 -0.19 1.92
N ASN A 25 -0.82 0.17 2.40
CA ASN A 25 -1.32 -0.34 3.67
C ASN A 25 -1.62 -1.84 3.60
N TYR A 26 -2.19 -2.32 2.50
CA TYR A 26 -2.39 -3.73 2.25
C TYR A 26 -1.07 -4.51 2.19
N TYR A 27 -0.07 -3.94 1.52
CA TYR A 27 1.26 -4.52 1.45
C TYR A 27 1.89 -4.60 2.85
N LYS A 28 1.90 -3.50 3.62
CA LYS A 28 2.45 -3.48 4.99
C LYS A 28 1.71 -4.43 5.95
N SER A 29 0.42 -4.68 5.73
CA SER A 29 -0.34 -5.63 6.54
C SER A 29 0.08 -7.09 6.32
N LYS A 30 0.71 -7.41 5.18
CA LYS A 30 1.07 -8.78 4.78
C LYS A 30 2.57 -9.01 4.65
N PHE A 31 3.31 -7.94 4.39
CA PHE A 31 4.73 -7.96 4.12
C PHE A 31 5.45 -7.03 5.09
N ASP A 32 6.57 -7.49 5.60
CA ASP A 32 7.47 -6.69 6.42
C ASP A 32 8.25 -5.67 5.57
N ASP A 33 9.04 -4.81 6.23
CA ASP A 33 9.84 -3.77 5.57
C ASP A 33 10.97 -4.35 4.69
N GLU A 34 11.27 -5.65 4.81
CA GLU A 34 12.20 -6.40 3.94
C GLU A 34 11.49 -7.12 2.78
N GLY A 35 10.17 -6.94 2.63
CA GLY A 35 9.37 -7.53 1.56
C GLY A 35 9.08 -9.02 1.75
N ARG A 36 9.30 -9.57 2.95
CA ARG A 36 9.00 -10.95 3.32
C ARG A 36 7.56 -11.04 3.83
N ARG A 37 6.92 -12.17 3.57
CA ARG A 37 5.56 -12.45 4.06
C ARG A 37 5.56 -12.75 5.55
N ILE A 38 4.88 -11.92 6.33
CA ILE A 38 4.81 -12.04 7.80
C ILE A 38 4.16 -13.38 8.21
N ASP A 39 3.21 -13.87 7.42
CA ASP A 39 2.49 -15.12 7.69
C ASP A 39 3.31 -16.40 7.40
N MET A 40 4.43 -16.31 6.68
CA MET A 40 5.33 -17.44 6.44
C MET A 40 6.52 -17.47 7.42
N GLN A 41 6.75 -16.40 8.18
CA GLN A 41 7.85 -16.33 9.16
C GLN A 41 7.54 -17.13 10.44
N ASP A 42 6.28 -17.13 10.88
CA ASP A 42 5.82 -17.88 12.06
C ASP A 42 6.04 -19.40 11.95
N GLU A 43 6.14 -19.94 10.73
CA GLU A 43 6.46 -21.35 10.47
C GLU A 43 7.98 -21.61 10.53
N THR A 44 8.79 -20.66 10.07
CA THR A 44 10.26 -20.81 10.02
C THR A 44 10.89 -20.66 11.41
N GLU A 45 10.39 -19.74 12.25
CA GLU A 45 10.92 -19.54 13.60
C GLU A 45 10.46 -20.61 14.61
N LYS A 46 9.39 -21.37 14.31
CA LYS A 46 8.93 -22.48 15.17
C LYS A 46 9.67 -23.79 14.94
N GLU A 47 10.25 -24.01 13.75
CA GLU A 47 11.04 -25.21 13.46
C GLU A 47 12.49 -25.12 13.99
N GLU A 48 12.98 -23.92 14.33
CA GLU A 48 14.32 -23.70 14.89
C GLU A 48 14.39 -23.70 16.44
N LYS A 49 13.31 -24.06 17.14
CA LYS A 49 13.29 -24.18 18.62
C LYS A 49 13.04 -25.58 19.15
#